data_AF-A0A9D1V9Z2-F1
#
_entry.id   AF-A0A9D1V9Z2-F1
#
_cell.length_a   1.000
_cell.length_b   1.000
_cell.length_c   1.000
_cell.angle_alpha   90.00
_cell.angle_beta   90.00
_cell.angle_gamma   90.00
#
_symmetry.space_group_name_H-M   'P 1'
#
loop_
_entity.id
_entity.type
_entity.pdbx_description
1 polymer ?
#
loop_
_entity_poly.entity_id
_entity_poly.type
_entity_poly.pdbx_seq_one_letter_code
_entity_poly.pdbx_strand_id
1 'polypeptide(L)'
;MNNDLISSFTAPLSGDSPCGENLEYDPRMIELDEQYAGEPEHMMGDAVIPATPPDWRKLEKAAAGLMKETRDLRLAVIWTIARLANRGLSGLHEGLELIRELSENLWETLWPVPDDGDVQERLSTLMRLSPTPGSFDADTTVLRLLLATALTASPALGSYSLDDIRQAPEGSDAERTIRAALQNTPGDRTEDQKQDLSASIDLLRSIRDIYAGHGMGTPDFTLIGDLLKEMLLFLNSVAPAAAAAGAAAAEPSASAPRTEQSAASPQGSPQPPSGGEIGAPSAAAPAPAAALAPLSAFPAAIPPTGQARAGRQEAIRLMEQLCLWFEDNEPSSPVPYLLRRAIRLVGANIVDILAEIAPAAQDQLYNVLKPTRTPAAAAPAEVAVGSPVRMPEPQQAATPPSSPEADEYFSPFG
;
A
#
# COMPACT_ATOMS: atom_id res chain seq x y z
N MET A 1 -15.62 -8.82 18.38
CA MET A 1 -15.85 -9.33 17.02
C MET A 1 -14.58 -9.43 16.20
N ASN A 2 -13.63 -8.47 16.22
CA ASN A 2 -12.39 -8.59 15.42
C ASN A 2 -11.33 -9.53 16.04
N ASN A 3 -11.22 -9.58 17.37
CA ASN A 3 -10.28 -10.46 18.06
C ASN A 3 -10.54 -11.95 17.77
N ASP A 4 -11.81 -12.32 17.50
CA ASP A 4 -12.21 -13.68 17.15
C ASP A 4 -11.68 -14.11 15.76
N LEU A 5 -11.54 -13.17 14.83
CA LEU A 5 -11.07 -13.44 13.47
C LEU A 5 -9.56 -13.65 13.45
N ILE A 6 -8.80 -12.77 14.11
CA ILE A 6 -7.34 -12.91 14.23
C ILE A 6 -7.02 -14.21 14.96
N SER A 7 -7.69 -14.49 16.08
CA SER A 7 -7.57 -15.76 16.80
C SER A 7 -7.84 -16.98 15.91
N SER A 8 -8.83 -16.89 15.01
CA SER A 8 -9.12 -17.95 14.05
C SER A 8 -8.04 -18.13 12.98
N PHE A 9 -7.34 -17.06 12.60
CA PHE A 9 -6.27 -17.09 11.60
C PHE A 9 -4.90 -17.43 12.19
N THR A 10 -4.72 -17.33 13.51
CA THR A 10 -3.48 -17.69 14.19
C THR A 10 -3.52 -19.07 14.83
N ALA A 11 -4.72 -19.62 15.06
CA ALA A 11 -4.88 -20.99 15.54
C ALA A 11 -4.30 -22.03 14.54
N PRO A 12 -3.59 -23.07 15.01
CA PRO A 12 -3.18 -24.19 14.18
C PRO A 12 -4.35 -24.83 13.45
N LEU A 13 -4.17 -25.19 12.18
CA LEU A 13 -5.22 -25.78 11.32
C LEU A 13 -5.45 -27.27 11.60
N SER A 14 -4.38 -28.04 11.77
CA SER A 14 -4.44 -29.48 12.08
C SER A 14 -3.26 -29.90 12.95
N GLY A 15 -3.38 -31.03 13.66
CA GLY A 15 -2.33 -31.53 14.56
C GLY A 15 -1.04 -31.94 13.83
N ASP A 16 -1.17 -32.54 12.64
CA ASP A 16 -0.02 -33.01 11.85
C ASP A 16 0.50 -31.96 10.85
N SER A 17 -0.32 -30.95 10.52
CA SER A 17 0.08 -29.79 9.72
C SER A 17 -0.53 -28.50 10.33
N PRO A 18 0.16 -27.87 11.31
CA PRO A 18 -0.31 -26.66 11.98
C PRO A 18 -0.59 -25.50 11.04
N CYS A 19 0.18 -25.41 9.94
CA CYS A 19 0.05 -24.35 8.94
C CYS A 19 -0.69 -24.77 7.66
N GLY A 20 -1.20 -25.99 7.59
CA GLY A 20 -1.92 -26.47 6.42
C GLY A 20 -1.01 -26.65 5.19
N GLU A 21 -1.62 -26.60 4.01
CA GLU A 21 -0.92 -26.87 2.74
C GLU A 21 -0.15 -25.63 2.22
N ASN A 22 0.96 -25.85 1.52
CA ASN A 22 1.64 -24.78 0.79
C ASN A 22 0.85 -24.47 -0.49
N LEU A 23 0.39 -23.22 -0.62
CA LEU A 23 -0.42 -22.77 -1.76
C LEU A 23 0.37 -21.94 -2.79
N GLU A 24 1.71 -21.96 -2.77
CA GLU A 24 2.57 -21.17 -3.66
C GLU A 24 2.19 -21.25 -5.15
N TYR A 25 1.85 -22.45 -5.63
CA TYR A 25 1.46 -22.68 -7.02
C TYR A 25 -0.05 -22.89 -7.20
N ASP A 26 -0.85 -22.69 -6.14
CA ASP A 26 -2.30 -22.81 -6.22
C ASP A 26 -2.85 -21.68 -7.10
N PRO A 27 -3.71 -21.98 -8.09
CA PRO A 27 -4.32 -20.95 -8.95
C PRO A 27 -4.99 -19.81 -8.18
N ARG A 28 -5.52 -20.09 -6.97
CA ARG A 28 -6.15 -19.09 -6.11
C ARG A 28 -5.14 -18.10 -5.52
N MET A 29 -3.90 -18.53 -5.28
CA MET A 29 -2.83 -17.65 -4.83
C MET A 29 -2.36 -16.75 -5.98
N ILE A 30 -2.21 -17.33 -7.18
CA ILE A 30 -1.87 -16.58 -8.40
C ILE A 30 -2.96 -15.53 -8.71
N GLU A 31 -4.23 -15.91 -8.64
CA GLU A 31 -5.36 -14.98 -8.82
C GLU A 31 -5.34 -13.86 -7.75
N LEU A 32 -4.93 -14.17 -6.52
CA LEU A 32 -4.81 -13.17 -5.45
C LEU A 32 -3.72 -12.14 -5.76
N ASP A 33 -2.57 -12.58 -6.26
CA ASP A 33 -1.48 -11.67 -6.65
C ASP A 33 -1.86 -10.81 -7.87
N GLU A 34 -2.57 -11.38 -8.85
CA GLU A 34 -3.12 -10.62 -9.98
C GLU A 34 -4.14 -9.57 -9.51
N GLN A 35 -5.04 -9.94 -8.59
CA GLN A 35 -5.98 -9.00 -7.99
C GLN A 35 -5.26 -7.89 -7.21
N TYR A 36 -4.18 -8.23 -6.49
CA TYR A 36 -3.36 -7.26 -5.77
C TYR A 36 -2.63 -6.30 -6.71
N ALA A 37 -2.16 -6.76 -7.87
CA ALA A 37 -1.49 -5.90 -8.84
C ALA A 37 -2.44 -4.85 -9.44
N GLY A 38 -3.73 -5.17 -9.54
CA GLY A 38 -4.72 -4.32 -10.18
C GLY A 38 -4.50 -4.22 -11.69
N GLU A 39 -5.11 -3.22 -12.33
CA GLU A 39 -4.91 -3.00 -13.77
C GLU A 39 -3.89 -1.87 -13.98
N PRO A 40 -2.75 -2.13 -14.65
CA PRO A 40 -1.78 -1.09 -14.92
C PRO A 40 -2.32 -0.09 -15.95
N GLU A 41 -1.71 1.09 -15.97
CA GLU A 41 -1.96 2.07 -17.03
C GLU A 41 -1.64 1.43 -18.40
N HIS A 42 -2.56 1.57 -19.34
CA HIS A 42 -2.40 1.01 -20.68
C HIS A 42 -3.03 1.91 -21.75
N MET A 43 -2.49 1.85 -22.96
CA MET A 43 -3.03 2.59 -24.11
C MET A 43 -4.07 1.78 -24.86
N MET A 44 -5.25 2.35 -25.05
CA MET A 44 -6.31 1.83 -25.91
C MET A 44 -6.52 2.79 -27.08
N GLY A 45 -5.94 2.46 -28.24
CA GLY A 45 -5.89 3.37 -29.38
C GLY A 45 -5.08 4.62 -29.06
N ASP A 46 -5.70 5.80 -29.11
CA ASP A 46 -5.07 7.08 -28.75
C ASP A 46 -5.32 7.49 -27.28
N ALA A 47 -6.12 6.74 -26.52
CA ALA A 47 -6.46 7.05 -25.13
C ALA A 47 -5.52 6.31 -24.16
N VAL A 48 -5.02 7.02 -23.14
CA VAL A 48 -4.34 6.44 -21.98
C VAL A 48 -5.40 6.10 -20.94
N ILE A 49 -5.54 4.82 -20.61
CA ILE A 49 -6.40 4.34 -19.54
C ILE A 49 -5.55 4.32 -18.26
N PRO A 50 -5.88 5.13 -17.24
CA PRO A 50 -5.09 5.19 -16.01
C PRO A 50 -5.16 3.85 -15.26
N ALA A 51 -4.17 3.60 -14.41
CA ALA A 51 -4.17 2.40 -13.58
C ALA A 51 -5.41 2.35 -12.68
N THR A 52 -6.07 1.19 -12.64
CA THR A 52 -7.19 0.94 -11.72
C THR A 52 -6.65 0.26 -10.47
N PRO A 53 -6.88 0.82 -9.27
CA PRO A 53 -6.44 0.18 -8.04
C PRO A 53 -7.19 -1.15 -7.81
N PRO A 54 -6.59 -2.08 -7.05
CA PRO A 54 -7.26 -3.32 -6.63
C PRO A 54 -8.62 -3.09 -5.97
N ASP A 55 -9.54 -4.04 -6.16
CA ASP A 55 -10.71 -4.15 -5.29
C ASP A 55 -10.28 -4.69 -3.93
N TRP A 56 -9.90 -3.78 -3.03
CA TRP A 56 -9.42 -4.10 -1.69
C TRP A 56 -10.41 -4.92 -0.86
N ARG A 57 -11.73 -4.78 -1.07
CA ARG A 57 -12.73 -5.56 -0.33
C ARG A 57 -12.79 -6.99 -0.84
N LYS A 58 -12.75 -7.17 -2.16
CA LYS A 58 -12.63 -8.51 -2.76
C LYS A 58 -11.34 -9.19 -2.32
N LEU A 59 -10.23 -8.44 -2.32
CA LEU A 59 -8.91 -8.94 -1.93
C LEU A 59 -8.84 -9.35 -0.45
N GLU A 60 -9.35 -8.51 0.47
CA GLU A 60 -9.45 -8.86 1.91
C GLU A 60 -10.23 -10.16 2.10
N LYS A 61 -11.36 -10.32 1.40
CA LYS A 61 -12.21 -11.51 1.49
C LYS A 61 -11.55 -12.75 0.89
N ALA A 62 -10.84 -12.61 -0.23
CA ALA A 62 -10.14 -13.70 -0.89
C ALA A 62 -8.99 -14.22 -0.01
N ALA A 63 -8.14 -13.33 0.50
CA ALA A 63 -7.07 -13.69 1.43
C ALA A 63 -7.61 -14.35 2.71
N ALA A 64 -8.68 -13.78 3.30
CA ALA A 64 -9.37 -14.37 4.46
C ALA A 64 -9.97 -15.76 4.18
N GLY A 65 -10.36 -16.04 2.93
CA GLY A 65 -10.83 -17.35 2.50
C GLY A 65 -9.71 -18.38 2.52
N LEU A 66 -8.56 -18.05 1.92
CA LEU A 66 -7.39 -18.93 1.87
C LEU A 66 -6.76 -19.16 3.25
N MET A 67 -6.83 -18.18 4.16
CA MET A 67 -6.43 -18.32 5.56
C MET A 67 -7.28 -19.31 6.36
N LYS A 68 -8.23 -20.04 5.76
CA LYS A 68 -8.89 -21.19 6.41
C LYS A 68 -8.19 -22.53 6.13
N GLU A 69 -7.33 -22.56 5.13
CA GLU A 69 -6.69 -23.78 4.61
C GLU A 69 -5.16 -23.72 4.75
N THR A 70 -4.59 -22.52 4.84
CA THR A 70 -3.15 -22.33 5.02
C THR A 70 -2.83 -21.18 5.99
N ARG A 71 -1.68 -21.25 6.64
CA ARG A 71 -1.04 -20.17 7.39
C ARG A 71 0.18 -19.75 6.58
N ASP A 72 0.03 -18.66 5.85
CA ASP A 72 1.03 -18.18 4.91
C ASP A 72 1.27 -16.69 5.15
N LEU A 73 2.53 -16.31 5.33
CA LEU A 73 2.96 -14.95 5.58
C LEU A 73 2.63 -14.03 4.40
N ARG A 74 2.66 -14.54 3.17
CA ARG A 74 2.31 -13.79 1.96
C ARG A 74 0.83 -13.38 2.00
N LEU A 75 -0.04 -14.30 2.41
CA LEU A 75 -1.45 -14.03 2.63
C LEU A 75 -1.67 -13.03 3.77
N ALA A 76 -0.96 -13.19 4.88
CA ALA A 76 -1.07 -12.29 6.02
C ALA A 76 -0.68 -10.85 5.64
N VAL A 77 0.39 -10.67 4.84
CA VAL A 77 0.81 -9.37 4.32
C VAL A 77 -0.23 -8.80 3.35
N ILE A 78 -0.69 -9.56 2.35
CA ILE A 78 -1.73 -9.09 1.41
C ILE A 78 -3.01 -8.68 2.17
N TRP A 79 -3.44 -9.50 3.13
CA TRP A 79 -4.59 -9.21 3.96
C TRP A 79 -4.40 -7.92 4.78
N THR A 80 -3.21 -7.73 5.36
CA THR A 80 -2.84 -6.50 6.09
C THR A 80 -2.96 -5.25 5.21
N ILE A 81 -2.47 -5.33 3.96
CA ILE A 81 -2.52 -4.19 3.02
C ILE A 81 -3.96 -3.90 2.60
N ALA A 82 -4.74 -4.94 2.28
CA ALA A 82 -6.16 -4.79 1.95
C ALA A 82 -6.96 -4.21 3.13
N ARG A 83 -6.67 -4.66 4.35
CA ARG A 83 -7.24 -4.14 5.59
C ARG A 83 -6.90 -2.68 5.83
N LEU A 84 -5.65 -2.28 5.62
CA LEU A 84 -5.22 -0.87 5.66
C LEU A 84 -6.02 -0.03 4.65
N ALA A 85 -6.17 -0.51 3.41
CA ALA A 85 -6.93 0.21 2.40
C ALA A 85 -8.43 0.34 2.75
N ASN A 86 -9.02 -0.69 3.37
CA ASN A 86 -10.45 -0.69 3.70
C ASN A 86 -10.78 0.03 5.02
N ARG A 87 -9.86 0.03 6.00
CA ARG A 87 -10.15 0.43 7.39
C ARG A 87 -9.11 1.40 7.99
N GLY A 88 -8.10 1.80 7.23
CA GLY A 88 -7.05 2.70 7.69
C GLY A 88 -6.18 2.07 8.78
N LEU A 89 -5.85 2.86 9.80
CA LEU A 89 -4.88 2.51 10.85
C LEU A 89 -5.30 1.28 11.67
N SER A 90 -6.58 1.15 12.02
CA SER A 90 -7.11 -0.07 12.66
C SER A 90 -6.95 -1.32 11.78
N GLY A 91 -7.01 -1.13 10.46
CA GLY A 91 -6.72 -2.15 9.45
C GLY A 91 -5.28 -2.65 9.53
N LEU A 92 -4.34 -1.71 9.56
CA LEU A 92 -2.91 -1.99 9.68
C LEU A 92 -2.57 -2.66 11.01
N HIS A 93 -3.07 -2.13 12.13
CA HIS A 93 -2.86 -2.70 13.46
C HIS A 93 -3.24 -4.18 13.48
N GLU A 94 -4.48 -4.52 13.13
CA GLU A 94 -4.97 -5.90 13.12
C GLU A 94 -4.13 -6.83 12.22
N GLY A 95 -3.66 -6.31 11.07
CA GLY A 95 -2.79 -7.06 10.17
C GLY A 95 -1.39 -7.31 10.75
N LEU A 96 -0.81 -6.32 11.40
CA LEU A 96 0.49 -6.47 12.09
C LEU A 96 0.38 -7.41 13.29
N GLU A 97 -0.74 -7.40 14.01
CA GLU A 97 -1.02 -8.34 15.09
C GLU A 97 -1.06 -9.78 14.55
N LEU A 98 -1.79 -10.02 13.45
CA LEU A 98 -1.80 -11.31 12.76
C LEU A 98 -0.39 -11.77 12.37
N ILE A 99 0.40 -10.92 11.72
CA ILE A 99 1.75 -11.25 11.27
C ILE A 99 2.63 -11.61 12.48
N ARG A 100 2.57 -10.81 13.56
CA ARG A 100 3.33 -11.03 14.78
C ARG A 100 2.99 -12.37 15.44
N GLU A 101 1.69 -12.68 15.58
CA GLU A 101 1.22 -13.92 16.18
C GLU A 101 1.58 -15.16 15.34
N LEU A 102 1.49 -15.07 14.01
CA LEU A 102 1.92 -16.15 13.12
C LEU A 102 3.43 -16.38 13.22
N SER A 103 4.22 -15.31 13.20
CA SER A 103 5.68 -15.40 13.31
C SER A 103 6.12 -15.94 14.67
N GLU A 104 5.46 -15.60 15.77
CA GLU A 104 5.85 -16.12 17.09
C GLU A 104 5.40 -17.57 17.30
N ASN A 105 4.13 -17.88 17.05
CA ASN A 105 3.55 -19.15 17.48
C ASN A 105 3.73 -20.30 16.48
N LEU A 106 3.93 -19.98 15.19
CA LEU A 106 3.99 -20.96 14.11
C LEU A 106 5.30 -20.91 13.33
N TRP A 107 6.36 -20.34 13.91
CA TRP A 107 7.64 -20.07 13.24
C TRP A 107 8.15 -21.21 12.35
N GLU A 108 8.22 -22.44 12.88
CA GLU A 108 8.84 -23.59 12.21
C GLU A 108 8.06 -24.08 10.98
N THR A 109 6.75 -23.81 10.93
CA THR A 109 5.86 -24.38 9.91
C THR A 109 5.12 -23.33 9.08
N LEU A 110 5.21 -22.05 9.44
CA LEU A 110 4.61 -20.93 8.72
C LEU A 110 5.16 -20.86 7.29
N TRP A 111 4.28 -20.78 6.29
CA TRP A 111 4.70 -20.62 4.90
C TRP A 111 5.17 -19.18 4.61
N PRO A 112 6.21 -18.96 3.80
CA PRO A 112 7.17 -19.96 3.33
C PRO A 112 8.07 -20.47 4.49
N VAL A 113 8.32 -21.78 4.51
CA VAL A 113 9.16 -22.41 5.54
C VAL A 113 10.63 -22.04 5.26
N PRO A 114 11.43 -21.63 6.27
CA PRO A 114 12.83 -21.29 6.07
C PRO A 114 13.64 -22.53 5.66
N ASP A 115 14.49 -22.40 4.65
CA ASP A 115 15.34 -23.49 4.15
C ASP A 115 16.72 -23.45 4.82
N ASP A 116 17.05 -24.44 5.66
CA ASP A 116 18.23 -24.42 6.55
C ASP A 116 18.39 -23.09 7.32
N GLY A 117 17.22 -22.52 7.67
CA GLY A 117 17.04 -21.23 8.35
C GLY A 117 17.22 -19.99 7.48
N ASP A 118 17.45 -20.12 6.17
CA ASP A 118 17.34 -18.98 5.25
C ASP A 118 15.90 -18.44 5.26
N VAL A 119 15.75 -17.20 5.75
CA VAL A 119 14.46 -16.52 5.85
C VAL A 119 14.26 -15.48 4.73
N GLN A 120 15.09 -15.48 3.68
CA GLN A 120 15.08 -14.43 2.67
C GLN A 120 13.71 -14.23 2.00
N GLU A 121 12.96 -15.31 1.75
CA GLU A 121 11.62 -15.19 1.17
C GLU A 121 10.63 -14.52 2.15
N ARG A 122 10.74 -14.82 3.46
CA ARG A 122 9.95 -14.14 4.50
C ARG A 122 10.32 -12.66 4.60
N LEU A 123 11.61 -12.34 4.55
CA LEU A 123 12.08 -10.95 4.57
C LEU A 123 11.57 -10.17 3.34
N SER A 124 11.68 -10.74 2.15
CA SER A 124 11.13 -10.18 0.92
C SER A 124 9.63 -9.93 1.01
N THR A 125 8.89 -10.89 1.59
CA THR A 125 7.44 -10.78 1.83
C THR A 125 7.12 -9.61 2.76
N LEU A 126 7.85 -9.48 3.88
CA LEU A 126 7.66 -8.38 4.84
C LEU A 126 8.08 -7.02 4.30
N MET A 127 9.04 -6.96 3.38
CA MET A 127 9.48 -5.70 2.75
C MET A 127 8.35 -5.00 1.97
N ARG A 128 7.29 -5.70 1.56
CA ARG A 128 6.09 -5.08 0.96
C ARG A 128 5.40 -4.08 1.92
N LEU A 129 5.57 -4.26 3.23
CA LEU A 129 5.05 -3.32 4.24
C LEU A 129 5.91 -2.06 4.37
N SER A 130 7.19 -2.12 4.01
CA SER A 130 8.14 -1.02 4.15
C SER A 130 9.09 -0.97 2.94
N PRO A 131 8.55 -0.74 1.73
CA PRO A 131 9.31 -0.79 0.50
C PRO A 131 10.32 0.36 0.47
N THR A 132 11.56 0.09 0.05
CA THR A 132 12.57 1.13 -0.15
C THR A 132 12.30 1.90 -1.46
N PRO A 133 11.94 3.20 -1.43
CA PRO A 133 11.65 3.95 -2.65
C PRO A 133 12.86 3.98 -3.58
N GLY A 134 12.62 3.77 -4.87
CA GLY A 134 13.68 3.76 -5.87
C GLY A 134 14.40 2.42 -6.03
N SER A 135 14.07 1.39 -5.23
CA SER A 135 14.43 0.02 -5.61
C SER A 135 13.65 -0.39 -6.88
N PHE A 136 14.26 -1.24 -7.70
CA PHE A 136 13.59 -1.80 -8.86
C PHE A 136 12.35 -2.59 -8.40
N ASP A 137 11.22 -2.39 -9.09
CA ASP A 137 9.90 -2.97 -8.76
C ASP A 137 9.42 -2.76 -7.31
N ALA A 138 9.84 -1.66 -6.66
CA ALA A 138 9.37 -1.31 -5.32
C ALA A 138 7.85 -1.10 -5.30
N ASP A 139 7.12 -2.02 -4.69
CA ASP A 139 5.69 -1.87 -4.47
C ASP A 139 5.42 -0.82 -3.39
N THR A 140 5.24 0.43 -3.79
CA THR A 140 4.98 1.57 -2.89
C THR A 140 3.53 1.68 -2.41
N THR A 141 2.70 0.65 -2.60
CA THR A 141 1.27 0.67 -2.26
C THR A 141 1.01 1.05 -0.81
N VAL A 142 1.71 0.44 0.15
CA VAL A 142 1.53 0.75 1.58
C VAL A 142 1.85 2.21 1.90
N LEU A 143 2.92 2.76 1.32
CA LEU A 143 3.27 4.16 1.51
C LEU A 143 2.18 5.08 0.96
N ARG A 144 1.65 4.80 -0.23
CA ARG A 144 0.55 5.58 -0.82
C ARG A 144 -0.72 5.53 0.03
N LEU A 145 -1.07 4.35 0.55
CA LEU A 145 -2.23 4.18 1.43
C LEU A 145 -2.08 4.94 2.76
N LEU A 146 -0.90 4.91 3.37
CA LEU A 146 -0.62 5.66 4.60
C LEU A 146 -0.66 7.17 4.36
N LEU A 147 -0.08 7.65 3.26
CA LEU A 147 -0.14 9.06 2.87
C LEU A 147 -1.57 9.55 2.67
N ALA A 148 -2.41 8.73 2.02
CA ALA A 148 -3.82 9.03 1.80
C ALA A 148 -4.72 8.82 3.03
N THR A 149 -4.21 8.29 4.13
CA THR A 149 -5.01 8.01 5.33
C THR A 149 -5.42 9.30 6.04
N ALA A 150 -6.74 9.51 6.20
CA ALA A 150 -7.29 10.65 6.91
C ALA A 150 -6.97 10.61 8.42
N LEU A 151 -6.29 11.65 8.91
CA LEU A 151 -5.95 11.85 10.32
C LEU A 151 -6.94 12.75 11.08
N THR A 152 -7.80 13.45 10.36
CA THR A 152 -8.85 14.30 10.93
C THR A 152 -10.22 13.89 10.43
N ALA A 153 -11.26 14.24 11.19
CA ALA A 153 -12.66 14.02 10.81
C ALA A 153 -13.55 15.10 11.44
N SER A 154 -13.24 16.36 11.15
CA SER A 154 -14.05 17.48 11.62
C SER A 154 -15.40 17.52 10.90
N PRO A 155 -16.53 17.61 11.62
CA PRO A 155 -17.84 17.79 11.00
C PRO A 155 -17.95 19.06 10.15
N ALA A 156 -17.17 20.09 10.48
CA ALA A 156 -17.22 21.40 9.81
C ALA A 156 -16.14 21.58 8.74
N LEU A 157 -14.94 21.03 8.98
CA LEU A 157 -13.76 21.27 8.14
C LEU A 157 -13.37 20.04 7.31
N GLY A 158 -14.03 18.91 7.51
CA GLY A 158 -13.76 17.68 6.78
C GLY A 158 -12.55 16.90 7.31
N SER A 159 -11.98 16.10 6.43
CA SER A 159 -10.88 15.18 6.70
C SER A 159 -9.65 15.56 5.90
N TYR A 160 -8.50 15.49 6.56
CA TYR A 160 -7.19 15.76 5.99
C TYR A 160 -6.28 14.56 6.24
N SER A 161 -5.55 14.18 5.21
CA SER A 161 -4.61 13.07 5.16
C SER A 161 -3.20 13.49 5.58
N LEU A 162 -2.30 12.52 5.73
CA LEU A 162 -0.88 12.81 5.96
C LEU A 162 -0.26 13.56 4.77
N ASP A 163 -0.70 13.26 3.56
CA ASP A 163 -0.27 13.98 2.36
C ASP A 163 -0.68 15.46 2.40
N ASP A 164 -1.93 15.75 2.79
CA ASP A 164 -2.40 17.14 2.97
C ASP A 164 -1.57 17.90 4.01
N ILE A 165 -1.18 17.22 5.09
CA ILE A 165 -0.36 17.80 6.16
C ILE A 165 1.04 18.13 5.65
N ARG A 166 1.66 17.23 4.86
CA ARG A 166 2.99 17.45 4.29
C ARG A 166 3.01 18.52 3.20
N GLN A 167 1.91 18.67 2.48
CA GLN A 167 1.79 19.68 1.43
C GLN A 167 1.45 21.07 1.97
N ALA A 168 1.01 21.18 3.22
CA ALA A 168 0.69 22.47 3.84
C ALA A 168 1.96 23.20 4.31
N PRO A 169 2.31 24.37 3.73
CA PRO A 169 3.48 25.12 4.17
C PRO A 169 3.31 25.63 5.61
N GLU A 170 4.41 25.69 6.35
CA GLU A 170 4.41 26.21 7.71
C GLU A 170 3.92 27.67 7.75
N GLY A 171 3.00 27.98 8.66
CA GLY A 171 2.36 29.30 8.83
C GLY A 171 1.22 29.60 7.84
N SER A 172 0.91 28.68 6.91
CA SER A 172 -0.14 28.90 5.90
C SER A 172 -1.56 28.82 6.46
N ASP A 173 -2.53 29.34 5.70
CA ASP A 173 -3.97 29.15 5.99
C ASP A 173 -4.36 27.67 5.94
N ALA A 174 -3.73 26.90 5.05
CA ALA A 174 -3.94 25.46 4.95
C ALA A 174 -3.53 24.75 6.24
N GLU A 175 -2.32 25.02 6.76
CA GLU A 175 -1.86 24.44 8.03
C GLU A 175 -2.80 24.81 9.19
N ARG A 176 -3.20 26.08 9.29
CA ARG A 176 -4.14 26.56 10.33
C ARG A 176 -5.48 25.85 10.24
N THR A 177 -6.00 25.63 9.02
CA THR A 177 -7.27 24.93 8.78
C THR A 177 -7.16 23.46 9.18
N ILE A 178 -6.06 22.78 8.82
CA ILE A 178 -5.81 21.38 9.17
C ILE A 178 -5.71 21.22 10.69
N ARG A 179 -4.99 22.12 11.39
CA ARG A 179 -4.91 22.09 12.86
C ARG A 179 -6.27 22.31 13.52
N ALA A 180 -7.08 23.24 12.99
CA ALA A 180 -8.46 23.44 13.45
C ALA A 180 -9.34 22.21 13.15
N ALA A 181 -9.12 21.51 12.04
CA ALA A 181 -9.82 20.26 11.73
C ALA A 181 -9.46 19.15 12.74
N LEU A 182 -8.19 19.02 13.12
CA LEU A 182 -7.76 18.11 14.18
C LEU A 182 -8.41 18.47 15.53
N GLN A 183 -8.42 19.75 15.92
CA GLN A 183 -9.07 20.22 17.15
C GLN A 183 -10.57 19.89 17.21
N ASN A 184 -11.25 19.88 16.06
CA ASN A 184 -12.68 19.58 15.95
C ASN A 184 -12.96 18.13 15.55
N THR A 185 -11.94 17.27 15.51
CA THR A 185 -12.12 15.83 15.31
C THR A 185 -12.65 15.22 16.61
N PRO A 186 -13.64 14.30 16.57
CA PRO A 186 -14.12 13.59 17.75
C PRO A 186 -12.98 12.96 18.55
N GLY A 187 -12.94 13.21 19.86
CA GLY A 187 -11.80 12.84 20.70
C GLY A 187 -11.60 11.33 20.84
N ASP A 188 -12.68 10.55 20.83
CA ASP A 188 -12.66 9.09 20.75
C ASP A 188 -11.93 8.60 19.51
N ARG A 189 -12.26 9.16 18.33
CA ARG A 189 -11.59 8.82 17.08
C ARG A 189 -10.10 9.17 17.11
N THR A 190 -9.74 10.33 17.63
CA THR A 190 -8.32 10.71 17.75
C THR A 190 -7.57 9.77 18.69
N GLU A 191 -8.18 9.37 19.81
CA GLU A 191 -7.56 8.44 20.76
C GLU A 191 -7.40 7.04 20.17
N ASP A 192 -8.42 6.53 19.48
CA ASP A 192 -8.37 5.24 18.78
C ASP A 192 -7.22 5.23 17.75
N GLN A 193 -7.09 6.29 16.94
CA GLN A 193 -6.00 6.41 15.97
C GLN A 193 -4.61 6.46 16.65
N LYS A 194 -4.49 7.15 17.79
CA LYS A 194 -3.23 7.19 18.56
C LYS A 194 -2.87 5.83 19.12
N GLN A 195 -3.85 5.10 19.66
CA GLN A 195 -3.67 3.75 20.16
C GLN A 195 -3.22 2.81 19.05
N ASP A 196 -3.89 2.85 17.89
CA ASP A 196 -3.53 2.04 16.72
C ASP A 196 -2.11 2.32 16.23
N LEU A 197 -1.70 3.59 16.16
CA LEU A 197 -0.36 3.98 15.74
C LEU A 197 0.71 3.49 16.73
N SER A 198 0.50 3.72 18.03
CA SER A 198 1.43 3.28 19.06
C SER A 198 1.58 1.76 19.06
N ALA A 199 0.45 1.04 19.04
CA ALA A 199 0.46 -0.42 19.00
C ALA A 199 1.13 -0.96 17.73
N SER A 200 0.85 -0.36 16.57
CA SER A 200 1.49 -0.74 15.30
C SER A 200 3.02 -0.56 15.33
N ILE A 201 3.51 0.55 15.92
CA ILE A 201 4.96 0.78 16.07
C ILE A 201 5.60 -0.29 16.97
N ASP A 202 4.93 -0.67 18.05
CA ASP A 202 5.43 -1.71 18.95
C ASP A 202 5.37 -3.11 18.31
N LEU A 203 4.33 -3.40 17.52
CA LEU A 203 4.22 -4.64 16.73
C LEU A 203 5.33 -4.75 15.69
N LEU A 204 5.64 -3.69 14.93
CA LEU A 204 6.78 -3.70 13.99
C LEU A 204 8.10 -4.01 14.70
N ARG A 205 8.31 -3.46 15.90
CA ARG A 205 9.48 -3.77 16.73
C ARG A 205 9.48 -5.24 17.16
N SER A 206 8.35 -5.74 17.66
CA SER A 206 8.19 -7.14 18.08
C SER A 206 8.46 -8.12 16.94
N ILE A 207 7.93 -7.86 15.73
CA ILE A 207 8.17 -8.70 14.55
C ILE A 207 9.65 -8.71 14.23
N ARG A 208 10.30 -7.54 14.18
CA ARG A 208 11.75 -7.46 13.93
C ARG A 208 12.54 -8.25 14.98
N ASP A 209 12.18 -8.15 16.25
CA ASP A 209 12.89 -8.80 17.35
C ASP A 209 12.71 -10.34 17.33
N ILE A 210 11.54 -10.84 16.89
CA ILE A 210 11.32 -12.28 16.62
C ILE A 210 12.33 -12.77 15.57
N TYR A 211 12.40 -12.11 14.42
CA TYR A 211 13.32 -12.50 13.34
C TYR A 211 14.80 -12.40 13.77
N ALA A 212 15.15 -11.37 14.53
CA ALA A 212 16.48 -11.22 15.10
C ALA A 212 16.84 -12.39 16.04
N GLY A 213 15.89 -12.85 16.85
CA GLY A 213 16.07 -13.97 17.77
C GLY A 213 16.38 -15.30 17.09
N HIS A 214 15.91 -15.48 15.84
CA HIS A 214 16.23 -16.66 15.03
C HIS A 214 17.58 -16.56 14.29
N GLY A 215 18.26 -15.40 14.33
CA GLY A 215 19.66 -15.27 13.88
C GLY A 215 19.89 -15.21 12.37
N MET A 216 18.85 -15.00 11.57
CA MET A 216 18.89 -15.19 10.10
C MET A 216 18.57 -13.92 9.28
N GLY A 217 18.67 -12.75 9.91
CA GLY A 217 18.36 -11.44 9.31
C GLY A 217 17.16 -10.78 9.98
N THR A 218 16.92 -9.50 9.65
CA THR A 218 15.84 -8.72 10.26
C THR A 218 15.10 -7.90 9.20
N PRO A 219 13.76 -7.87 9.23
CA PRO A 219 13.01 -7.00 8.34
C PRO A 219 13.33 -5.52 8.65
N ASP A 220 13.48 -4.73 7.59
CA ASP A 220 13.62 -3.28 7.70
C ASP A 220 12.24 -2.61 7.64
N PHE A 221 11.80 -2.07 8.76
CA PHE A 221 10.54 -1.34 8.90
C PHE A 221 10.74 0.17 9.14
N THR A 222 11.93 0.71 8.84
CA THR A 222 12.27 2.11 9.11
C THR A 222 11.26 3.09 8.50
N LEU A 223 10.96 2.94 7.21
CA LEU A 223 10.10 3.88 6.49
C LEU A 223 8.65 3.88 6.99
N ILE A 224 8.04 2.70 7.12
CA ILE A 224 6.69 2.61 7.69
C ILE A 224 6.69 3.10 9.14
N GLY A 225 7.69 2.70 9.94
CA GLY A 225 7.82 3.11 11.33
C GLY A 225 7.92 4.63 11.50
N ASP A 226 8.65 5.31 10.62
CA ASP A 226 8.81 6.77 10.67
C ASP A 226 7.54 7.49 10.22
N LEU A 227 6.83 6.97 9.21
CA LEU A 227 5.50 7.49 8.84
C LEU A 227 4.50 7.38 9.99
N LEU A 228 4.43 6.23 10.67
CA LEU A 228 3.52 6.05 11.80
C LEU A 228 3.87 6.99 12.97
N LYS A 229 5.17 7.21 13.24
CA LYS A 229 5.61 8.18 14.25
C LYS A 229 5.23 9.61 13.88
N GLU A 230 5.37 9.99 12.61
CA GLU A 230 4.96 11.31 12.12
C GLU A 230 3.46 11.54 12.29
N MET A 231 2.64 10.56 11.91
CA MET A 231 1.18 10.59 12.12
C MET A 231 0.86 10.75 13.62
N LEU A 232 1.54 10.00 14.49
CA LEU A 232 1.34 10.04 15.92
C LEU A 232 1.75 11.39 16.53
N LEU A 233 2.87 11.96 16.07
CA LEU A 233 3.32 13.30 16.46
C LEU A 233 2.31 14.37 16.05
N PHE A 234 1.76 14.28 14.83
CA PHE A 234 0.72 15.20 14.38
C PHE A 234 -0.53 15.12 15.26
N LEU A 235 -1.05 13.93 15.55
CA LEU A 235 -2.22 13.75 16.42
C LEU A 235 -1.97 14.22 17.86
N ASN A 236 -0.72 14.18 18.34
CA ASN A 236 -0.32 14.70 19.65
C ASN A 236 -0.04 16.22 19.66
N SER A 237 0.07 16.85 18.50
CA SER A 237 0.37 18.29 18.39
C SER A 237 -0.77 19.20 18.86
N VAL A 238 -1.98 18.65 19.02
CA VAL A 238 -3.15 19.37 19.51
C VAL A 238 -3.55 18.81 20.87
N ALA A 239 -3.53 19.66 21.89
CA ALA A 239 -4.08 19.32 23.19
C ALA A 239 -5.60 19.10 23.07
N PRO A 240 -6.19 18.10 23.76
CA PRO A 240 -7.62 17.88 23.72
C PRO A 240 -8.36 19.15 24.14
N ALA A 241 -9.43 19.51 23.43
CA ALA A 241 -10.22 20.72 23.72
C ALA A 241 -10.70 20.80 25.19
N ALA A 242 -10.82 19.65 25.88
CA ALA A 242 -11.10 19.57 27.31
C ALA A 242 -10.00 20.21 28.20
N ALA A 243 -8.73 20.13 27.80
CA ALA A 243 -7.63 20.78 28.52
C ALA A 243 -7.65 22.31 28.35
N ALA A 244 -8.08 22.81 27.19
CA ALA A 244 -8.24 24.25 26.95
C ALA A 244 -9.45 24.82 27.71
N ALA A 245 -10.56 24.08 27.81
CA ALA A 245 -11.71 24.45 28.63
C ALA A 245 -11.39 24.45 30.15
N GLY A 246 -10.53 23.52 30.60
CA GLY A 246 -10.03 23.50 31.98
C GLY A 246 -9.05 24.65 32.31
N ALA A 247 -8.25 25.08 31.33
CA ALA A 247 -7.32 26.20 31.49
C ALA A 247 -8.03 27.57 31.48
N ALA A 248 -9.11 27.73 30.71
CA ALA A 248 -9.92 28.95 30.70
C ALA A 248 -10.79 29.13 31.97
N ALA A 249 -11.00 28.07 32.75
CA ALA A 249 -11.71 28.10 34.03
C ALA A 249 -10.79 28.40 35.24
N ALA A 250 -9.48 28.54 35.02
CA ALA A 250 -8.49 28.75 36.07
C ALA A 250 -7.77 30.10 35.91
N GLU A 251 -8.53 31.20 35.89
CA GLU A 251 -7.97 32.50 36.28
C GLU A 251 -8.18 32.75 37.78
N PRO A 252 -7.15 33.23 38.51
CA PRO A 252 -7.25 33.47 39.94
C PRO A 252 -8.07 34.74 40.22
N SER A 253 -9.15 34.59 40.97
CA SER A 253 -9.93 35.71 41.51
C SER A 253 -9.07 36.50 42.51
N ALA A 254 -8.44 37.58 42.03
CA ALA A 254 -7.76 38.55 42.88
C ALA A 254 -8.79 39.49 43.51
N SER A 255 -9.06 39.21 44.78
CA SER A 255 -9.86 39.99 45.71
C SER A 255 -9.38 41.44 45.87
N ALA A 256 -10.31 42.40 45.70
CA ALA A 256 -10.20 43.76 46.20
C ALA A 256 -11.10 43.95 47.44
N PRO A 257 -10.74 44.84 48.38
CA PRO A 257 -11.20 44.76 49.77
C PRO A 257 -12.58 45.40 49.99
N ARG A 258 -13.32 44.81 50.94
CA ARG A 258 -14.55 45.33 51.52
C ARG A 258 -14.29 46.61 52.32
N THR A 259 -15.18 47.58 52.18
CA THR A 259 -15.49 48.56 53.22
C THR A 259 -16.94 48.37 53.63
N GLU A 260 -17.15 48.23 54.93
CA GLU A 260 -18.44 48.00 55.58
C GLU A 260 -19.32 49.26 55.54
N GLN A 261 -20.61 49.10 55.25
CA GLN A 261 -21.65 49.76 56.05
C GLN A 261 -23.05 49.14 55.84
N SER A 262 -23.45 48.39 56.87
CA SER A 262 -24.73 48.42 57.60
C SER A 262 -26.01 48.91 56.86
N ALA A 263 -27.00 48.03 56.73
CA ALA A 263 -28.20 47.97 57.59
C ALA A 263 -29.46 47.45 56.88
N ALA A 264 -30.19 46.61 57.62
CA ALA A 264 -31.64 46.38 57.58
C ALA A 264 -32.29 45.59 56.41
N SER A 265 -32.63 44.33 56.72
CA SER A 265 -33.91 43.68 56.34
C SER A 265 -35.10 44.40 57.05
N PRO A 266 -36.39 44.26 56.66
CA PRO A 266 -36.99 42.99 56.24
C PRO A 266 -38.20 43.00 55.27
N GLN A 267 -38.57 41.76 54.87
CA GLN A 267 -39.93 41.24 54.62
C GLN A 267 -40.71 41.63 53.36
N GLY A 268 -41.20 40.59 52.67
CA GLY A 268 -42.41 40.67 51.84
C GLY A 268 -42.48 39.63 50.72
N SER A 269 -42.97 38.42 51.01
CA SER A 269 -43.76 37.63 50.05
C SER A 269 -45.23 37.85 50.41
N PRO A 270 -46.18 37.97 49.47
CA PRO A 270 -46.72 36.76 48.81
C PRO A 270 -47.34 36.94 47.39
N GLN A 271 -47.12 35.94 46.52
CA GLN A 271 -48.06 35.27 45.58
C GLN A 271 -49.03 36.06 44.63
N PRO A 272 -49.74 35.39 43.68
CA PRO A 272 -49.79 35.76 42.26
C PRO A 272 -51.13 36.39 41.84
N PRO A 273 -51.38 36.58 40.53
CA PRO A 273 -52.57 35.90 40.01
C PRO A 273 -52.40 35.27 38.61
N SER A 274 -53.21 34.23 38.46
CA SER A 274 -53.55 33.44 37.28
C SER A 274 -54.57 34.12 36.36
N GLY A 275 -54.58 33.69 35.10
CA GLY A 275 -55.68 33.82 34.14
C GLY A 275 -55.54 35.08 33.28
N GLY A 276 -55.48 35.02 31.95
CA GLY A 276 -55.75 33.96 30.99
C GLY A 276 -56.26 34.70 29.76
N GLU A 277 -55.76 34.42 28.57
CA GLU A 277 -56.53 34.58 27.33
C GLU A 277 -55.79 33.97 26.15
N ILE A 278 -56.61 33.34 25.33
CA ILE A 278 -56.29 32.45 24.23
C ILE A 278 -56.29 33.33 23.00
N GLY A 279 -55.15 33.46 22.33
CA GLY A 279 -55.01 34.26 21.12
C GLY A 279 -53.88 33.71 20.26
N ALA A 280 -54.24 32.90 19.27
CA ALA A 280 -53.33 32.43 18.23
C ALA A 280 -52.63 33.61 17.52
N PRO A 281 -51.38 33.40 17.07
CA PRO A 281 -51.17 33.29 15.63
C PRO A 281 -50.33 32.04 15.31
N SER A 282 -50.86 31.17 14.44
CA SER A 282 -50.54 31.15 13.02
C SER A 282 -49.19 30.48 12.74
N ALA A 283 -49.29 29.25 12.26
CA ALA A 283 -48.21 28.42 11.77
C ALA A 283 -47.31 29.18 10.76
N ALA A 284 -46.03 29.31 11.11
CA ALA A 284 -44.99 29.57 10.13
C ALA A 284 -44.53 28.21 9.57
N ALA A 285 -45.15 27.83 8.45
CA ALA A 285 -44.53 26.91 7.51
C ALA A 285 -43.20 27.51 7.00
N PRO A 286 -42.21 26.68 6.65
CA PRO A 286 -40.86 27.13 6.36
C PRO A 286 -40.84 28.02 5.11
N ALA A 287 -40.22 29.20 5.23
CA ALA A 287 -39.90 30.02 4.07
C ALA A 287 -38.80 29.32 3.24
N PRO A 288 -38.83 29.46 1.91
CA PRO A 288 -38.16 28.57 0.97
C PRO A 288 -36.65 28.78 0.99
N ALA A 289 -35.90 27.69 0.77
CA ALA A 289 -34.50 27.75 0.38
C ALA A 289 -34.36 28.71 -0.80
N ALA A 290 -33.77 29.87 -0.55
CA ALA A 290 -33.33 30.78 -1.59
C ALA A 290 -32.28 30.04 -2.41
N ALA A 291 -32.68 29.63 -3.61
CA ALA A 291 -31.79 29.10 -4.63
C ALA A 291 -30.70 30.15 -4.89
N LEU A 292 -29.49 29.86 -4.39
CA LEU A 292 -28.30 30.56 -4.82
C LEU A 292 -28.05 30.16 -6.27
N ALA A 293 -28.19 31.15 -7.15
CA ALA A 293 -27.80 31.07 -8.55
C ALA A 293 -26.35 30.57 -8.67
N PRO A 294 -26.04 29.74 -9.69
CA PRO A 294 -24.69 29.21 -9.85
C PRO A 294 -23.71 30.37 -10.11
N LEU A 295 -22.66 30.45 -9.27
CA LEU A 295 -21.48 31.25 -9.55
C LEU A 295 -20.69 30.57 -10.68
N SER A 296 -21.15 30.80 -11.91
CA SER A 296 -20.40 30.49 -13.12
C SER A 296 -19.42 31.63 -13.40
N ALA A 297 -18.15 31.44 -13.00
CA ALA A 297 -17.00 32.07 -13.66
C ALA A 297 -15.71 31.28 -13.36
N PHE A 298 -15.73 29.96 -13.61
CA PHE A 298 -14.52 29.29 -14.07
C PHE A 298 -14.33 29.66 -15.55
N PRO A 299 -13.13 30.04 -16.03
CA PRO A 299 -12.88 30.04 -17.46
C PRO A 299 -12.79 28.58 -17.91
N ALA A 300 -13.95 27.95 -18.13
CA ALA A 300 -14.08 26.83 -19.03
C ALA A 300 -14.16 27.39 -20.45
N ALA A 301 -13.00 27.66 -21.04
CA ALA A 301 -12.86 27.68 -22.49
C ALA A 301 -11.95 26.51 -22.86
N ILE A 302 -12.56 25.34 -23.06
CA ILE A 302 -12.03 24.33 -23.97
C ILE A 302 -12.22 24.94 -25.37
N PRO A 303 -11.15 25.28 -26.12
CA PRO A 303 -11.32 25.56 -27.52
C PRO A 303 -11.78 24.29 -28.24
N PRO A 304 -12.71 24.39 -29.21
CA PRO A 304 -13.17 23.26 -29.98
C PRO A 304 -12.03 22.76 -30.87
N THR A 305 -11.83 21.44 -30.85
CA THR A 305 -11.28 20.65 -31.96
C THR A 305 -9.98 21.16 -32.59
N GLY A 306 -8.84 20.61 -32.11
CA GLY A 306 -7.59 20.58 -32.88
C GLY A 306 -6.38 21.27 -32.25
N GLN A 307 -5.93 20.82 -31.07
CA GLN A 307 -4.51 20.92 -30.70
C GLN A 307 -4.07 19.59 -30.11
N ALA A 308 -3.18 18.92 -30.84
CA ALA A 308 -2.57 17.65 -30.48
C ALA A 308 -1.79 17.75 -29.15
N ARG A 309 -1.75 16.64 -28.41
CA ARG A 309 -0.76 16.22 -27.40
C ARG A 309 0.25 17.30 -26.97
N ALA A 310 0.31 17.64 -25.68
CA ALA A 310 1.51 18.26 -25.11
C ALA A 310 2.71 17.35 -25.45
N GLY A 311 3.48 17.73 -26.46
CA GLY A 311 4.50 16.87 -27.05
C GLY A 311 5.75 16.78 -26.17
N ARG A 312 6.66 15.87 -26.52
CA ARG A 312 8.01 15.74 -25.93
C ARG A 312 8.71 17.09 -25.74
N GLN A 313 8.52 18.03 -26.67
CA GLN A 313 9.11 19.37 -26.62
C GLN A 313 8.52 20.26 -25.52
N GLU A 314 7.24 20.12 -25.18
CA GLU A 314 6.64 20.87 -24.07
C GLU A 314 7.16 20.37 -22.72
N ALA A 315 7.34 19.05 -22.58
CA ALA A 315 7.96 18.46 -21.41
C ALA A 315 9.41 18.94 -21.20
N ILE A 316 10.21 18.97 -22.28
CA ILE A 316 11.58 19.52 -22.24
C ILE A 316 11.56 21.00 -21.80
N ARG A 317 10.65 21.80 -22.37
CA ARG A 317 10.51 23.23 -22.04
C ARG A 317 10.17 23.46 -20.56
N LEU A 318 9.34 22.60 -19.95
CA LEU A 318 9.02 22.69 -18.53
C LEU A 318 10.22 22.30 -17.65
N MET A 319 10.96 21.26 -18.03
CA MET A 319 12.18 20.88 -17.33
C MET A 319 13.26 21.96 -17.41
N GLU A 320 13.40 22.65 -18.55
CA GLU A 320 14.30 23.80 -18.70
C GLU A 320 13.92 24.98 -17.82
N GLN A 321 12.62 25.26 -17.67
CA GLN A 321 12.13 26.31 -16.75
C GLN A 321 12.45 25.97 -15.29
N LEU A 322 12.31 24.70 -14.90
CA LEU A 322 12.70 24.21 -13.57
C LEU A 322 14.20 24.35 -13.33
N CYS A 323 15.05 24.01 -14.30
CA CYS A 323 16.49 24.23 -14.21
C CYS A 323 16.84 25.69 -13.90
N LEU A 324 16.26 26.63 -14.66
CA LEU A 324 16.51 28.06 -14.49
C LEU A 324 16.06 28.55 -13.12
N TRP A 325 14.90 28.09 -12.65
CA TRP A 325 14.42 28.42 -11.32
C TRP A 325 15.38 27.96 -10.23
N PHE A 326 15.88 26.71 -10.29
CA PHE A 326 16.84 26.22 -9.29
C PHE A 326 18.20 26.91 -9.39
N GLU A 327 18.66 27.29 -10.58
CA GLU A 327 19.89 28.06 -10.75
C GLU A 327 19.81 29.46 -10.11
N ASP A 328 18.64 30.08 -10.17
CA ASP A 328 18.39 31.42 -9.62
C ASP A 328 18.08 31.40 -8.11
N ASN A 329 17.39 30.36 -7.61
CA ASN A 329 16.89 30.30 -6.23
C ASN A 329 17.74 29.41 -5.30
N GLU A 330 18.39 28.38 -5.83
CA GLU A 330 19.17 27.40 -5.07
C GLU A 330 20.47 26.99 -5.80
N PRO A 331 21.44 27.90 -5.97
CA PRO A 331 22.63 27.67 -6.81
C PRO A 331 23.56 26.55 -6.32
N SER A 332 23.41 26.09 -5.06
CA SER A 332 24.15 24.95 -4.50
C SER A 332 23.41 23.62 -4.63
N SER A 333 22.20 23.63 -5.19
CA SER A 333 21.40 22.42 -5.42
C SER A 333 22.04 21.56 -6.50
N PRO A 334 22.12 20.22 -6.34
CA PRO A 334 22.54 19.31 -7.42
C PRO A 334 21.45 19.13 -8.50
N VAL A 335 20.24 19.64 -8.25
CA VAL A 335 19.05 19.42 -9.10
C VAL A 335 19.21 19.99 -10.53
N PRO A 336 19.71 21.23 -10.76
CA PRO A 336 19.95 21.72 -12.12
C PRO A 336 20.84 20.81 -12.96
N TYR A 337 21.89 20.25 -12.34
CA TYR A 337 22.79 19.33 -13.02
C TYR A 337 22.06 18.04 -13.44
N LEU A 338 21.25 17.47 -12.54
CA LEU A 338 20.48 16.26 -12.81
C LEU A 338 19.37 16.49 -13.85
N LEU A 339 18.68 17.63 -13.80
CA LEU A 339 17.65 17.98 -14.78
C LEU A 339 18.24 18.22 -16.17
N ARG A 340 19.37 18.93 -16.27
CA ARG A 340 20.12 19.09 -17.53
C ARG A 340 20.56 17.75 -18.09
N ARG A 341 20.99 16.81 -17.23
CA ARG A 341 21.33 15.44 -17.64
C ARG A 341 20.08 14.70 -18.14
N ALA A 342 18.96 14.76 -17.42
CA ALA A 342 17.72 14.14 -17.82
C ALA A 342 17.21 14.69 -19.16
N ILE A 343 17.26 16.01 -19.39
CA ILE A 343 16.88 16.65 -20.66
C ILE A 343 17.70 16.10 -21.84
N ARG A 344 19.02 15.88 -21.68
CA ARG A 344 19.86 15.29 -22.73
C ARG A 344 19.50 13.85 -23.07
N LEU A 345 18.98 13.10 -22.10
CA LEU A 345 18.58 11.70 -22.27
C LEU A 345 17.21 11.57 -22.95
N VAL A 346 16.41 12.64 -23.01
CA VAL A 346 15.11 12.64 -23.69
C VAL A 346 15.31 12.46 -25.20
N GLY A 347 15.10 11.23 -25.68
CA GLY A 347 15.27 10.87 -27.09
C GLY A 347 16.61 10.22 -27.44
N ALA A 348 17.47 9.97 -26.47
CA ALA A 348 18.71 9.22 -26.65
C ALA A 348 18.42 7.72 -26.91
N ASN A 349 19.25 7.07 -27.74
CA ASN A 349 19.16 5.62 -27.95
C ASN A 349 19.75 4.89 -26.73
N ILE A 350 19.30 3.66 -26.44
CA ILE A 350 19.73 2.85 -25.29
C ILE A 350 21.27 2.75 -25.18
N VAL A 351 21.95 2.75 -26.33
CA VAL A 351 23.43 2.71 -26.44
C VAL A 351 24.06 4.01 -25.93
N ASP A 352 23.46 5.17 -26.22
CA ASP A 352 23.93 6.49 -25.77
C ASP A 352 23.71 6.66 -24.26
N ILE A 353 22.59 6.13 -23.75
CA ILE A 353 22.25 6.12 -22.32
C ILE A 353 23.28 5.28 -21.54
N LEU A 354 23.61 4.09 -22.04
CA LEU A 354 24.61 3.20 -21.43
C LEU A 354 26.02 3.81 -21.44
N ALA A 355 26.37 4.55 -22.49
CA ALA A 355 27.65 5.26 -22.56
C ALA A 355 27.78 6.36 -21.49
N GLU A 356 26.68 7.02 -21.13
CA GLU A 356 26.67 8.11 -20.14
C GLU A 356 26.51 7.61 -18.70
N ILE A 357 25.83 6.47 -18.47
CA ILE A 357 25.54 5.94 -17.12
C ILE A 357 26.62 4.97 -16.63
N ALA A 358 27.15 4.11 -17.51
CA ALA A 358 28.12 3.08 -17.12
C ALA A 358 29.14 2.84 -18.25
N PRO A 359 30.14 3.72 -18.42
CA PRO A 359 31.10 3.61 -19.52
C PRO A 359 31.86 2.28 -19.54
N ALA A 360 32.06 1.65 -18.37
CA ALA A 360 32.71 0.33 -18.24
C ALA A 360 31.82 -0.86 -18.66
N ALA A 361 30.51 -0.66 -18.85
CA ALA A 361 29.57 -1.71 -19.24
C ALA A 361 29.40 -1.86 -20.77
N GLN A 362 30.04 -0.99 -21.56
CA GLN A 362 29.93 -0.97 -23.02
C GLN A 362 30.44 -2.27 -23.68
N ASP A 363 31.55 -2.82 -23.17
CA ASP A 363 32.15 -4.04 -23.71
C ASP A 363 31.28 -5.28 -23.51
N GLN A 364 30.42 -5.29 -22.49
CA GLN A 364 29.48 -6.38 -22.24
C GLN A 364 28.27 -6.31 -23.18
N LEU A 365 27.83 -5.11 -23.55
CA LEU A 365 26.71 -4.90 -24.47
C LEU A 365 27.03 -5.43 -25.88
N TYR A 366 28.26 -5.22 -26.36
CA TYR A 366 28.73 -5.73 -27.65
C TYR A 366 28.76 -7.26 -27.71
N ASN A 367 28.87 -7.95 -26.58
CA ASN A 367 28.83 -9.42 -26.54
C ASN A 367 27.40 -9.96 -26.49
N VAL A 368 26.46 -9.22 -25.91
CA VAL A 368 25.03 -9.57 -25.86
C VAL A 368 24.31 -9.23 -27.18
N LEU A 369 24.72 -8.17 -27.87
CA LEU A 369 24.13 -7.72 -29.14
C LEU A 369 24.76 -8.33 -30.39
N LYS A 370 25.76 -9.22 -30.27
CA LYS A 370 26.23 -9.98 -31.43
C LYS A 370 25.08 -10.86 -31.92
N PRO A 371 24.62 -10.71 -33.18
CA PRO A 371 23.70 -11.67 -33.74
C PRO A 371 24.40 -13.03 -33.73
N THR A 372 23.85 -14.00 -33.01
CA THR A 372 24.23 -15.39 -33.15
C THR A 372 24.05 -15.76 -34.61
N ARG A 373 25.18 -15.90 -35.33
CA ARG A 373 25.18 -16.62 -36.61
C ARG A 373 24.76 -18.05 -36.31
N THR A 374 23.48 -18.31 -36.47
CA THR A 374 22.96 -19.67 -36.61
C THR A 374 23.68 -20.26 -37.83
N PRO A 375 24.41 -21.39 -37.72
CA PRO A 375 24.94 -22.03 -38.91
C PRO A 375 23.75 -22.37 -39.82
N ALA A 376 23.83 -21.88 -41.06
CA ALA A 376 22.79 -22.07 -42.06
C ALA A 376 22.48 -23.57 -42.21
N ALA A 377 21.21 -23.92 -42.02
CA ALA A 377 20.69 -25.22 -42.38
C ALA A 377 21.03 -25.50 -43.85
N ALA A 378 21.74 -26.59 -44.09
CA ALA A 378 22.00 -27.06 -45.45
C ALA A 378 20.67 -27.30 -46.17
N ALA A 379 20.55 -26.72 -47.36
CA ALA A 379 19.39 -26.82 -48.23
C ALA A 379 19.03 -28.30 -48.55
N PRO A 380 17.75 -28.60 -48.80
CA PRO A 380 17.34 -29.94 -49.20
C PRO A 380 17.82 -30.23 -50.63
N ALA A 381 18.53 -31.34 -50.80
CA ALA A 381 18.90 -31.82 -52.14
C ALA A 381 17.66 -32.35 -52.88
N GLU A 382 17.42 -31.81 -54.06
CA GLU A 382 16.40 -32.26 -55.01
C GLU A 382 16.58 -33.73 -55.39
N VAL A 383 15.50 -34.50 -55.32
CA VAL A 383 15.39 -35.86 -55.85
C VAL A 383 15.01 -35.77 -57.33
N ALA A 384 15.98 -36.01 -58.22
CA ALA A 384 15.74 -36.25 -59.64
C ALA A 384 15.48 -37.75 -59.90
N VAL A 385 14.50 -38.00 -60.77
CA VAL A 385 13.94 -39.28 -61.18
C VAL A 385 14.90 -40.11 -62.05
N GLY A 386 14.98 -41.43 -61.82
CA GLY A 386 15.05 -42.42 -62.93
C GLY A 386 16.24 -43.40 -63.03
N SER A 387 16.04 -44.62 -62.48
CA SER A 387 16.37 -45.98 -63.04
C SER A 387 17.83 -46.47 -63.25
N PRO A 388 18.07 -47.80 -63.32
CA PRO A 388 17.59 -48.90 -62.47
C PRO A 388 18.71 -49.88 -61.97
N VAL A 389 18.40 -50.56 -60.86
CA VAL A 389 18.73 -51.95 -60.42
C VAL A 389 20.09 -52.59 -60.81
N ARG A 390 20.88 -52.94 -59.78
CA ARG A 390 21.66 -54.20 -59.74
C ARG A 390 21.78 -54.72 -58.29
N MET A 391 21.21 -55.90 -58.02
CA MET A 391 21.28 -56.62 -56.74
C MET A 391 22.69 -57.17 -56.46
N PRO A 392 23.09 -57.32 -55.18
CA PRO A 392 23.43 -58.66 -54.70
C PRO A 392 22.87 -59.01 -53.29
N GLU A 393 23.02 -60.30 -52.97
CA GLU A 393 22.29 -61.17 -52.04
C GLU A 393 22.32 -60.85 -50.52
N PRO A 394 21.36 -61.39 -49.75
CA PRO A 394 21.27 -61.22 -48.30
C PRO A 394 22.11 -62.25 -47.53
N GLN A 395 22.89 -61.80 -46.55
CA GLN A 395 23.48 -62.66 -45.52
C GLN A 395 22.53 -62.86 -44.32
N GLN A 396 22.53 -64.10 -43.84
CA GLN A 396 21.56 -64.74 -42.96
C GLN A 396 21.49 -64.14 -41.54
N ALA A 397 20.27 -64.03 -41.02
CA ALA A 397 19.97 -63.76 -39.62
C ALA A 397 20.08 -65.05 -38.79
N ALA A 398 20.75 -64.97 -37.63
CA ALA A 398 20.89 -66.07 -36.68
C ALA A 398 19.63 -66.23 -35.82
N THR A 399 19.20 -67.48 -35.68
CA THR A 399 18.04 -68.01 -34.94
C THR A 399 18.25 -67.95 -33.41
N PRO A 400 17.20 -67.68 -32.60
CA PRO A 400 17.27 -67.83 -31.14
C PRO A 400 17.06 -69.29 -30.71
N PRO A 401 17.64 -69.75 -29.58
CA PRO A 401 17.42 -71.11 -29.10
C PRO A 401 16.14 -71.25 -28.27
N SER A 402 15.49 -72.38 -28.49
CA SER A 402 14.24 -72.86 -27.91
C SER A 402 14.37 -73.34 -26.46
N SER A 403 13.31 -73.13 -25.68
CA SER A 403 13.04 -73.80 -24.39
C SER A 403 12.88 -75.32 -24.53
N PRO A 404 13.01 -76.05 -23.41
CA PRO A 404 12.15 -77.20 -23.15
C PRO A 404 11.21 -76.98 -21.94
N GLU A 405 9.99 -77.50 -22.12
CA GLU A 405 8.86 -77.64 -21.19
C GLU A 405 9.23 -78.43 -19.91
N ALA A 406 8.79 -77.96 -18.74
CA ALA A 406 7.62 -78.42 -17.94
C ALA A 406 7.92 -79.61 -17.00
N ASP A 407 7.75 -79.39 -15.71
CA ASP A 407 6.94 -80.27 -14.87
C ASP A 407 6.59 -79.59 -13.53
N GLU A 408 5.29 -79.65 -13.24
CA GLU A 408 4.62 -79.25 -12.01
C GLU A 408 5.12 -80.10 -10.83
N TYR A 409 5.36 -79.52 -9.65
CA TYR A 409 5.06 -80.19 -8.39
C TYR A 409 4.77 -79.17 -7.28
N PHE A 410 3.49 -79.09 -6.95
CA PHE A 410 2.93 -78.55 -5.73
C PHE A 410 3.14 -79.58 -4.61
N SER A 411 3.72 -79.22 -3.46
CA SER A 411 3.30 -79.82 -2.18
C SER A 411 3.81 -79.08 -0.93
N PRO A 412 3.06 -79.14 0.18
CA PRO A 412 3.15 -78.21 1.31
C PRO A 412 3.83 -78.83 2.53
N PHE A 413 4.62 -78.07 3.29
CA PHE A 413 4.89 -78.32 4.70
C PHE A 413 5.29 -77.03 5.41
N GLY A 414 4.58 -76.70 6.49
CA GLY A 414 5.01 -75.75 7.52
C GLY A 414 4.00 -74.67 7.82
#